data_AF-A0A3D2U7X6-F1
#
_entry.id   AF-A0A3D2U7X6-F1
#
_cell.length_a   1.000
_cell.length_b   1.000
_cell.length_c   1.000
_cell.angle_alpha   90.00
_cell.angle_beta   90.00
_cell.angle_gamma   90.00
#
_symmetry.space_group_name_H-M   'P 1'
#
loop_
_entity.id
_entity.type
_entity.pdbx_description
1 polymer ?
#
loop_
_entity_poly.entity_id
_entity_poly.type
_entity_poly.pdbx_seq_one_letter_code
_entity_poly.pdbx_strand_id
1 'polypeptide(L)'
;MHTRPYGGKLSLQEFANGDCTFFDAETRRCTIYPVRPTQCRNWPFWRSNLETPDTWKETQRDCPGAGTGPLVALESIEERLAEDNI
;
A
#
# COMPACT_ATOMS: atom_id res chain seq x y z
N MET A 1 12.50 -14.01 12.82
CA MET A 1 12.85 -12.60 12.56
C MET A 1 13.14 -12.49 11.05
N HIS A 2 12.32 -11.72 10.31
CA HIS A 2 12.38 -11.65 8.83
C HIS A 2 13.18 -10.45 8.29
N THR A 3 13.91 -9.77 9.16
CA THR A 3 14.66 -8.54 8.84
C THR A 3 16.15 -8.70 9.15
N ARG A 4 16.97 -7.86 8.51
CA ARG A 4 18.42 -7.75 8.76
C ARG A 4 18.86 -6.28 8.76
N PRO A 5 19.90 -5.89 9.51
CA PRO A 5 20.51 -4.58 9.37
C PRO A 5 21.17 -4.41 7.99
N TYR A 6 20.95 -3.29 7.33
CA TYR A 6 21.58 -2.92 6.06
C TYR A 6 21.59 -1.40 5.88
N GLY A 7 22.75 -0.81 5.58
CA GLY A 7 22.88 0.63 5.33
C GLY A 7 22.38 1.52 6.48
N GLY A 8 22.54 1.09 7.74
CA GLY A 8 22.04 1.81 8.92
C GLY A 8 20.53 1.72 9.15
N LYS A 9 19.82 0.90 8.39
CA LYS A 9 18.37 0.66 8.51
C LYS A 9 18.08 -0.84 8.65
N LEU A 10 16.83 -1.20 8.89
CA LEU A 10 16.35 -2.58 8.76
C LEU A 10 15.86 -2.81 7.34
N SER A 11 16.33 -3.90 6.72
CA SER A 11 15.84 -4.43 5.45
C SER A 11 15.14 -5.77 5.69
N LEU A 12 14.30 -6.19 4.75
CA LEU A 12 13.79 -7.57 4.71
C LEU A 12 14.94 -8.52 4.38
N GLN A 13 14.86 -9.75 4.88
CA GLN A 13 15.76 -10.82 4.46
C GLN A 13 15.42 -11.26 3.05
N GLU A 14 16.47 -11.57 2.29
CA GLU A 14 16.42 -12.03 0.91
C GLU A 14 17.06 -13.42 0.77
N PHE A 15 16.61 -14.21 -0.20
CA PHE A 15 17.28 -15.44 -0.62
C PHE A 15 18.52 -15.12 -1.48
N ALA A 16 19.32 -16.14 -1.79
CA ALA A 16 20.56 -15.97 -2.58
C ALA A 16 20.32 -15.38 -3.99
N ASN A 17 19.11 -15.53 -4.53
CA ASN A 17 18.71 -14.96 -5.83
C ASN A 17 18.22 -13.50 -5.72
N GLY A 18 18.17 -12.93 -4.52
CA GLY A 18 17.71 -11.56 -4.25
C GLY A 18 16.21 -11.43 -3.97
N ASP A 19 15.44 -12.52 -4.02
CA ASP A 19 14.02 -12.47 -3.70
C ASP A 19 13.80 -12.24 -2.20
N CYS A 20 12.85 -11.37 -1.86
CA CYS A 20 12.41 -11.22 -0.48
C CYS A 20 11.86 -12.55 0.05
N THR A 21 12.08 -12.86 1.33
CA THR A 21 11.57 -14.06 2.02
C THR A 21 10.04 -14.25 1.97
N PHE A 22 9.27 -13.23 1.60
CA PHE A 22 7.82 -13.32 1.40
C PHE A 22 7.39 -13.38 -0.07
N PHE A 23 8.33 -13.40 -1.02
CA PHE A 23 8.00 -13.51 -2.43
C PHE A 23 7.75 -14.97 -2.81
N ASP A 24 6.57 -15.23 -3.37
CA ASP A 24 6.24 -16.51 -4.00
C ASP A 24 6.69 -16.48 -5.46
N ALA A 25 7.69 -17.30 -5.78
CA ALA A 25 8.29 -17.37 -7.11
C ALA A 25 7.35 -17.98 -8.17
N GLU A 26 6.40 -18.84 -7.78
CA GLU A 26 5.46 -19.49 -8.70
C GLU A 26 4.34 -18.52 -9.07
N THR A 27 3.66 -17.95 -8.06
CA THR A 27 2.54 -17.03 -8.31
C THR A 27 2.98 -15.61 -8.63
N ARG A 28 4.27 -15.29 -8.40
CA ARG A 28 4.87 -13.96 -8.48
C ARG A 28 4.15 -12.93 -7.61
N ARG A 29 3.70 -13.35 -6.41
CA ARG A 29 2.96 -12.51 -5.46
C ARG A 29 3.63 -12.51 -4.10
N CYS A 30 3.31 -11.49 -3.29
CA CYS A 30 3.74 -11.45 -1.90
C CYS A 30 2.82 -12.33 -1.05
N THR A 31 3.38 -13.30 -0.32
CA THR A 31 2.65 -14.25 0.52
C THR A 31 1.97 -13.59 1.71
N ILE A 32 2.48 -12.44 2.16
CA ILE A 32 1.93 -11.66 3.27
C ILE A 32 1.09 -10.45 2.80
N TYR A 33 0.76 -10.38 1.51
CA TYR A 33 -0.08 -9.29 1.00
C TYR A 33 -1.43 -9.13 1.74
N PRO A 34 -2.11 -10.21 2.22
CA PRO A 34 -3.34 -10.08 2.99
C PRO A 34 -3.19 -9.31 4.32
N VAL A 35 -2.01 -9.31 4.93
CA VAL A 35 -1.74 -8.64 6.22
C VAL A 35 -1.08 -7.27 6.07
N ARG A 36 -1.09 -6.69 4.86
CA ARG A 36 -0.64 -5.31 4.61
C ARG A 36 -1.34 -4.34 5.57
N PRO A 37 -0.65 -3.34 6.15
CA PRO A 37 -1.24 -2.45 7.15
C PRO A 37 -2.40 -1.64 6.56
N THR A 38 -3.29 -1.14 7.42
CA THR A 38 -4.50 -0.41 6.99
C THR A 38 -4.18 0.76 6.06
N GLN A 39 -3.15 1.54 6.38
CA GLN A 39 -2.65 2.61 5.51
C GLN A 39 -2.35 2.13 4.08
N CYS A 40 -1.72 0.97 3.91
CA CYS A 40 -1.47 0.41 2.58
C CYS A 40 -2.74 -0.15 1.90
N ARG A 41 -3.76 -0.57 2.66
CA ARG A 41 -5.07 -1.00 2.10
C ARG A 41 -5.90 0.17 1.63
N ASN A 42 -5.76 1.31 2.29
CA ASN A 42 -6.59 2.48 2.09
C ASN A 42 -6.04 3.47 1.07
N TRP A 43 -4.77 3.36 0.69
CA TRP A 43 -4.22 4.16 -0.41
C TRP A 43 -5.02 3.95 -1.71
N PRO A 44 -5.36 4.99 -2.49
CA PRO A 44 -5.02 6.41 -2.31
C PRO A 44 -6.07 7.23 -1.53
N PHE A 45 -7.07 6.60 -0.93
CA PHE A 45 -8.22 7.23 -0.28
C PHE A 45 -7.97 7.70 1.15
N TRP A 46 -6.73 8.00 1.52
CA TRP A 46 -6.44 8.59 2.82
C TRP A 46 -7.22 9.89 3.01
N ARG A 47 -7.64 10.20 4.24
CA ARG A 47 -8.42 11.42 4.52
C ARG A 47 -7.70 12.69 4.03
N SER A 48 -6.38 12.75 4.19
CA SER A 48 -5.53 13.85 3.71
C SER A 48 -5.62 14.05 2.19
N ASN A 49 -5.77 12.95 1.44
CA ASN A 49 -5.81 13.01 -0.02
C ASN A 49 -7.19 13.48 -0.51
N LEU A 50 -8.24 13.18 0.26
CA LEU A 50 -9.64 13.49 -0.05
C LEU A 50 -10.14 14.81 0.57
N GLU A 51 -9.30 15.53 1.30
CA GLU A 51 -9.68 16.75 2.04
C GLU A 51 -10.21 17.85 1.11
N THR A 52 -9.56 18.04 -0.04
CA THR A 52 -9.96 19.02 -1.05
C THR A 52 -9.77 18.47 -2.47
N PRO A 53 -10.41 19.08 -3.49
CA PRO A 53 -10.13 18.75 -4.88
C PRO A 53 -8.67 18.94 -5.28
N ASP A 54 -7.95 19.86 -4.63
CA ASP A 54 -6.55 20.15 -4.96
C ASP A 54 -5.60 19.12 -4.33
N THR A 55 -5.83 18.68 -3.08
CA THR A 55 -5.08 17.56 -2.47
C THR A 55 -5.27 16.26 -3.27
N TRP A 56 -6.45 16.06 -3.86
CA TRP A 56 -6.70 14.93 -4.74
C TRP A 56 -5.89 15.03 -6.03
N LYS A 57 -5.85 16.20 -6.68
CA LYS A 57 -5.01 16.42 -7.88
C LYS A 57 -3.53 16.22 -7.58
N GLU A 58 -3.05 16.62 -6.40
CA GLU A 58 -1.66 16.35 -5.98
C GLU A 58 -1.41 14.85 -5.86
N THR A 59 -2.32 14.11 -5.22
CA THR A 59 -2.25 12.65 -5.12
C THR A 59 -2.17 11.96 -6.50
N GLN A 60 -2.88 12.50 -7.50
CA GLN A 60 -2.83 11.99 -8.89
C GLN A 60 -1.47 12.18 -9.56
N ARG A 61 -0.63 13.12 -9.10
CA ARG A 61 0.73 13.30 -9.61
C ARG A 61 1.68 12.23 -9.13
N ASP A 62 1.49 11.78 -7.89
CA ASP A 62 2.33 10.76 -7.26
C ASP A 62 1.82 9.33 -7.52
N CYS A 63 0.50 9.16 -7.60
CA CYS A 63 -0.15 7.89 -7.87
C CYS A 63 -0.78 7.87 -9.27
N PRO A 64 -0.18 7.20 -10.27
CA PRO A 64 -0.74 7.13 -11.62
C PRO A 64 -2.09 6.39 -11.68
N GLY A 65 -2.42 5.62 -10.64
CA GLY A 65 -3.71 4.95 -10.48
C GLY A 65 -4.82 5.84 -9.89
N ALA A 66 -4.48 6.97 -9.27
CA ALA A 66 -5.50 7.87 -8.72
C ALA A 66 -6.19 8.62 -9.87
N GLY A 67 -7.52 8.66 -9.86
CA GLY A 67 -8.31 9.25 -10.95
C GLY A 67 -8.45 8.38 -12.20
N THR A 68 -7.89 7.17 -12.19
CA THR A 68 -8.02 6.20 -13.29
C THR A 68 -8.61 4.89 -12.77
N GLY A 69 -9.12 4.06 -13.68
CA GLY A 69 -9.70 2.76 -13.34
C GLY A 69 -11.19 2.79 -13.00
N PRO A 70 -11.69 1.73 -12.34
CA PRO A 70 -13.11 1.58 -12.03
C PRO A 70 -13.58 2.64 -11.02
N LEU A 71 -14.85 3.05 -11.15
CA LEU A 71 -15.49 3.88 -10.14
C LEU A 71 -15.58 3.10 -8.82
N VAL A 72 -15.05 3.70 -7.75
CA VAL A 72 -15.21 3.20 -6.38
C VAL A 72 -16.35 3.99 -5.74
N ALA A 73 -17.34 3.28 -5.20
CA ALA A 73 -18.48 3.90 -4.53
C ALA A 73 -18.04 4.64 -3.27
N LEU A 74 -18.73 5.74 -2.92
CA LEU A 74 -18.40 6.56 -1.76
C LEU A 74 -18.47 5.74 -0.47
N GLU A 75 -19.48 4.88 -0.36
CA GLU A 75 -19.71 4.01 0.79
C GLU A 75 -18.51 3.07 1.01
N SER A 76 -17.96 2.51 -0.07
CA SER A 76 -16.76 1.66 -0.01
C SER A 76 -15.50 2.41 0.38
N ILE A 77 -15.44 3.73 0.14
CA ILE A 77 -14.34 4.59 0.57
C ILE A 77 -14.48 4.88 2.07
N GLU A 78 -15.69 5.21 2.51
CA GLU A 78 -16.00 5.48 3.92
C GLU A 78 -15.75 4.26 4.82
N GLU A 79 -16.14 3.06 4.37
CA GLU A 79 -15.86 1.79 5.06
C GLU A 79 -14.36 1.58 5.29
N ARG A 80 -13.53 1.78 4.25
CA ARG A 80 -12.07 1.66 4.34
C ARG A 80 -11.48 2.66 5.33
N LEU A 81 -11.94 3.90 5.27
CA LEU A 81 -11.50 4.97 6.17
C LEU A 81 -11.90 4.76 7.64
N ALA A 82 -12.98 4.00 7.89
CA ALA A 82 -13.37 3.64 9.24
C ALA A 82 -12.38 2.66 9.88
N GLU A 83 -11.74 1.77 9.09
CA GLU A 83 -10.71 0.84 9.57
C GLU A 83 -9.40 1.52 10.00
N ASP A 84 -9.13 2.73 9.50
CA ASP A 84 -7.88 3.48 9.76
C ASP A 84 -7.84 4.16 11.15
N ASN A 85 -8.93 4.10 11.93
CA ASN A 85 -9.05 4.72 13.25
C ASN A 85 -8.59 3.81 14.43
N ILE A 86 -7.72 2.83 14.17
CA ILE A 86 -7.13 1.93 15.19
C ILE A 86 -5.67 2.29 15.43
#